data_AF-A0A1G8TDW3-F1
#
_entry.id   AF-A0A1G8TDW3-F1
#
_cell.length_a   1.000
_cell.length_b   1.000
_cell.length_c   1.000
_cell.angle_alpha   90.00
_cell.angle_beta   90.00
_cell.angle_gamma   90.00
#
_symmetry.space_group_name_H-M   'P 1'
#
loop_
_entity.id
_entity.type
_entity.pdbx_description
1 polymer ?
#
loop_
_entity_poly.entity_id
_entity_poly.type
_entity_poly.pdbx_seq_one_letter_code
_entity_poly.pdbx_strand_id
1 'polypeptide(L)'
;MSPNPLSAAFLTRRRLLGAFCAGTAGCALSASWPLGAAPRDETLETLMQVSRRLTGREALEEVIGKRIRDILAQRHPEFPDLLAQLADSLEQDPAQWSDPLQRMTRDLLSGWYLGYIGDPGQTVLVSYELALMHGLVADVLKPRTYCATRPGDWATLPGQET
;
A
#
# COMPACT_ATOMS: atom_id res chain seq x y z
N MET A 1 37.35 -32.14 33.00
CA MET A 1 36.70 -31.84 31.71
C MET A 1 35.82 -30.61 31.92
N SER A 2 35.98 -29.60 31.08
CA SER A 2 35.45 -28.22 31.11
C SER A 2 33.88 -28.09 31.15
N PRO A 3 33.27 -26.89 30.97
CA PRO A 3 32.94 -25.86 31.97
C PRO A 3 31.42 -25.48 32.00
N ASN A 4 31.06 -24.50 32.86
CA ASN A 4 29.89 -23.57 32.93
C ASN A 4 28.96 -23.43 31.69
N PRO A 5 27.68 -22.93 31.76
CA PRO A 5 27.47 -21.53 32.22
C PRO A 5 26.03 -21.02 32.61
N LEU A 6 26.00 -19.76 33.07
CA LEU A 6 24.93 -18.73 33.05
C LEU A 6 23.69 -18.89 33.95
N SER A 7 23.73 -18.31 35.15
CA SER A 7 22.52 -17.66 35.71
C SER A 7 22.57 -16.17 35.39
N ALA A 8 21.79 -15.80 34.38
CA ALA A 8 21.57 -14.43 33.97
C ALA A 8 20.86 -13.65 35.10
N ALA A 9 21.54 -12.65 35.66
CA ALA A 9 20.93 -11.71 36.59
C ALA A 9 19.89 -10.87 35.83
N PHE A 10 18.62 -11.07 36.16
CA PHE A 10 17.51 -10.28 35.63
C PHE A 10 17.63 -8.82 36.09
N LEU A 11 18.21 -7.98 35.24
CA LEU A 11 18.23 -6.54 35.42
C LEU A 11 16.87 -5.97 35.01
N THR A 12 16.04 -5.68 36.01
CA THR A 12 14.70 -5.10 35.83
C THR A 12 14.79 -3.73 35.15
N ARG A 13 14.06 -3.60 34.02
CA ARG A 13 13.90 -2.43 33.13
C ARG A 13 13.71 -1.07 33.84
N ARG A 14 13.26 -1.10 35.10
CA ARG A 14 12.96 0.06 35.95
C ARG A 14 14.20 0.74 36.55
N ARG A 15 15.36 0.05 36.60
CA ARG A 15 16.62 0.64 37.11
C ARG A 15 17.45 1.36 36.04
N LEU A 16 17.16 1.16 34.75
CA LEU A 16 17.85 1.86 33.67
C LEU A 16 17.33 3.29 33.42
N LEU A 17 16.17 3.66 33.99
CA LEU A 17 15.60 5.01 33.88
C LEU A 17 15.96 5.93 35.06
N GLY A 18 16.65 5.42 36.09
CA GLY A 18 16.97 6.17 37.32
C GLY A 18 18.36 6.81 37.36
N ALA A 19 19.20 6.62 36.33
CA ALA A 19 20.60 7.03 36.33
C ALA A 19 20.90 8.16 35.33
N PHE A 20 20.05 9.19 35.29
CA PHE A 20 20.29 10.39 34.46
C PHE A 20 20.39 11.72 35.21
N CYS A 21 20.34 11.69 36.55
CA CYS A 21 20.35 12.92 37.35
C CYS A 21 21.59 13.02 38.24
N ALA A 22 22.77 13.11 37.64
CA ALA A 22 23.94 13.71 38.31
C ALA A 22 25.05 14.04 37.29
N GLY A 23 25.13 15.32 36.93
CA GLY A 23 26.36 15.93 36.39
C GLY A 23 26.38 16.21 34.89
N THR A 24 25.97 17.41 34.50
CA THR A 24 26.75 18.36 33.67
C THR A 24 26.02 19.71 33.63
N ALA A 25 26.59 20.71 34.28
CA ALA A 25 26.36 22.11 33.91
C ALA A 25 27.28 22.40 32.71
N GLY A 26 26.71 22.64 31.53
CA GLY A 26 27.48 23.03 30.35
C GLY A 26 26.83 22.60 29.04
N CYS A 27 26.49 23.59 28.21
CA CYS A 27 26.04 23.47 26.82
C CYS A 27 24.72 22.74 26.60
N ALA A 28 23.61 23.46 26.83
CA ALA A 28 22.38 23.25 26.07
C ALA A 28 22.61 23.69 24.61
N LEU A 29 23.40 22.93 23.86
CA LEU A 29 23.24 22.89 22.41
C LEU A 29 21.97 22.09 22.20
N SER A 30 20.87 22.80 21.95
CA SER A 30 19.71 22.26 21.27
C SER A 30 20.21 21.61 19.98
N ALA A 31 20.46 20.31 20.04
CA ALA A 31 20.63 19.46 18.88
C ALA A 31 19.26 19.40 18.22
N SER A 32 18.94 20.46 17.48
CA SER A 32 17.88 20.47 16.49
C SER A 32 18.30 19.46 15.44
N TRP A 33 17.99 18.19 15.65
CA TRP A 33 18.06 17.23 14.57
C TRP A 33 17.15 17.78 13.49
N PRO A 34 17.64 18.11 12.28
CA PRO A 34 16.75 18.48 11.22
C PRO A 34 15.87 17.26 11.00
N LEU A 35 14.60 17.35 11.42
CA LEU A 35 13.55 16.52 10.90
C LEU A 35 13.43 16.94 9.44
N GLY A 36 14.37 16.45 8.61
CA GLY A 36 14.30 16.63 7.18
C GLY A 36 12.98 16.04 6.74
N ALA A 37 12.19 16.85 6.04
CA ALA A 37 11.01 16.32 5.35
C ALA A 37 11.47 15.13 4.51
N ALA A 38 10.77 14.00 4.64
CA ALA A 38 11.03 12.87 3.76
C ALA A 38 10.93 13.36 2.30
N PRO A 39 11.83 12.92 1.41
CA PRO A 39 11.77 13.32 0.02
C PRO A 39 10.39 13.01 -0.54
N ARG A 40 9.79 13.99 -1.22
CA ARG A 40 8.48 13.86 -1.83
C ARG A 40 8.60 12.90 -3.01
N ASP A 41 7.73 11.89 -3.05
CA ASP A 41 7.71 10.89 -4.11
C ASP A 41 6.74 11.34 -5.22
N GLU A 42 7.23 12.17 -6.13
CA GLU A 42 6.42 12.77 -7.21
C GLU A 42 5.79 11.71 -8.12
N THR A 43 6.48 10.59 -8.32
CA THR A 43 5.99 9.44 -9.08
C THR A 43 4.79 8.80 -8.38
N LEU A 44 4.85 8.61 -7.05
CA LEU A 44 3.71 8.12 -6.28
C LEU A 44 2.53 9.10 -6.32
N GLU A 45 2.80 10.40 -6.20
CA GLU A 45 1.76 11.42 -6.22
C GLU A 45 1.02 11.43 -7.57
N THR A 46 1.76 11.39 -8.68
CA THR A 46 1.20 11.28 -10.04
C THR A 46 0.40 9.99 -10.20
N LEU A 47 0.95 8.84 -9.74
CA LEU A 47 0.26 7.56 -9.79
C LEU A 47 -1.06 7.60 -9.01
N MET A 48 -1.07 8.19 -7.82
CA MET A 48 -2.28 8.31 -7.01
C MET A 48 -3.31 9.23 -7.68
N GLN A 49 -2.88 10.34 -8.27
CA GLN A 49 -3.77 11.25 -9.01
C GLN A 49 -4.42 10.55 -10.21
N VAL A 50 -3.62 9.89 -11.05
CA VAL A 50 -4.11 9.12 -12.21
C VAL A 50 -5.01 7.98 -11.76
N SER A 51 -4.65 7.27 -10.68
CA SER A 51 -5.46 6.18 -10.14
C SER A 51 -6.84 6.65 -9.68
N ARG A 52 -6.94 7.80 -8.99
CA ARG A 52 -8.23 8.35 -8.58
C ARG A 52 -9.12 8.66 -9.79
N ARG A 53 -8.54 9.26 -10.83
CA ARG A 53 -9.25 9.57 -12.08
C ARG A 53 -9.75 8.31 -12.80
N LEU A 54 -8.87 7.32 -13.00
CA LEU A 54 -9.22 6.08 -13.71
C LEU A 54 -10.21 5.20 -12.95
N THR A 55 -10.14 5.20 -11.61
CA THR A 55 -11.02 4.37 -10.77
C THR A 55 -12.32 5.07 -10.38
N GLY A 56 -12.40 6.41 -10.52
CA GLY A 56 -13.51 7.22 -10.04
C GLY A 56 -13.62 7.25 -8.50
N ARG A 57 -12.53 6.96 -7.77
CA ARG A 57 -12.51 6.88 -6.31
C ARG A 57 -11.59 7.94 -5.73
N GLU A 58 -12.09 8.72 -4.77
CA GLU A 58 -11.30 9.75 -4.09
C GLU A 58 -10.40 9.16 -2.99
N ALA A 59 -10.92 8.21 -2.22
CA ALA A 59 -10.20 7.56 -1.12
C ALA A 59 -9.52 6.28 -1.61
N LEU A 60 -8.29 6.42 -2.09
CA LEU A 60 -7.39 5.31 -2.39
C LEU A 60 -6.31 5.20 -1.32
N GLU A 61 -6.04 3.98 -0.88
CA GLU A 61 -5.01 3.69 0.14
C GLU A 61 -3.61 3.90 -0.44
N GLU A 62 -2.85 4.85 0.11
CA GLU A 62 -1.51 5.20 -0.37
C GLU A 62 -0.53 4.01 -0.27
N VAL A 63 -0.69 3.16 0.75
CA VAL A 63 0.12 1.93 0.91
C VAL A 63 -0.08 0.97 -0.28
N ILE A 64 -1.29 0.89 -0.82
CA ILE A 64 -1.58 0.08 -2.01
C ILE A 64 -0.99 0.74 -3.25
N GLY A 65 -1.16 2.06 -3.39
CA GLY A 65 -0.54 2.83 -4.48
C GLY A 65 0.98 2.64 -4.54
N LYS A 66 1.65 2.67 -3.39
CA LYS A 66 3.10 2.43 -3.29
C LYS A 66 3.50 1.04 -3.78
N ARG A 67 2.76 0.00 -3.39
CA ARG A 67 3.01 -1.38 -3.84
C ARG A 67 2.80 -1.51 -5.35
N ILE A 68 1.73 -0.93 -5.88
CA ILE A 68 1.44 -0.93 -7.32
C ILE A 68 2.58 -0.24 -8.08
N ARG A 69 2.98 0.95 -7.65
CA ARG A 69 4.11 1.70 -8.23
C ARG A 69 5.38 0.85 -8.25
N ASP A 70 5.74 0.22 -7.13
CA ASP A 70 6.98 -0.56 -7.03
C ASP A 70 6.96 -1.79 -7.96
N ILE A 71 5.80 -2.42 -8.14
CA ILE A 71 5.63 -3.55 -9.07
C ILE A 71 5.66 -3.08 -10.53
N LEU A 72 4.98 -1.97 -10.85
CA LEU A 72 4.96 -1.41 -12.19
C LEU A 72 6.35 -0.96 -12.63
N ALA A 73 7.12 -0.32 -11.74
CA ALA A 73 8.50 0.09 -12.01
C ALA A 73 9.44 -1.09 -12.30
N GLN A 74 9.18 -2.27 -11.71
CA GLN A 74 9.95 -3.49 -12.00
C GLN A 74 9.55 -4.13 -13.33
N ARG A 75 8.27 -4.03 -13.71
CA ARG A 75 7.69 -4.74 -14.85
C ARG A 75 7.75 -3.94 -16.15
N HIS A 76 7.69 -2.61 -16.06
CA HIS A 76 7.74 -1.68 -17.19
C HIS A 76 8.98 -0.80 -17.03
N PRO A 77 10.08 -1.06 -17.77
CA PRO A 77 11.29 -0.24 -17.68
C PRO A 77 11.04 1.25 -17.98
N GLU A 78 10.07 1.52 -18.86
CA GLU A 78 9.63 2.86 -19.28
C GLU A 78 8.57 3.46 -18.32
N PHE A 79 8.36 2.88 -17.13
CA PHE A 79 7.27 3.26 -16.22
C PHE A 79 7.14 4.76 -15.95
N PRO A 80 8.22 5.52 -15.64
CA PRO A 80 8.10 6.96 -15.38
C PRO A 80 7.53 7.72 -16.57
N ASP A 81 7.99 7.41 -17.79
CA ASP A 81 7.56 8.09 -19.01
C ASP A 81 6.12 7.71 -19.37
N LEU A 82 5.77 6.43 -19.24
CA LEU A 82 4.40 5.95 -19.47
C LEU A 82 3.42 6.54 -18.45
N LEU A 83 3.83 6.74 -17.19
CA LEU A 83 2.98 7.35 -16.17
C LEU A 83 2.72 8.83 -16.48
N ALA A 84 3.74 9.57 -16.90
CA ALA A 84 3.58 10.96 -17.35
C ALA A 84 2.66 11.02 -18.58
N GLN A 85 2.90 10.16 -19.58
CA GLN A 85 2.04 10.06 -20.76
C GLN A 85 0.59 9.73 -20.40
N LEU A 86 0.38 8.82 -19.44
CA LEU A 86 -0.96 8.45 -18.97
C LEU A 86 -1.67 9.63 -18.34
N ALA A 87 -0.98 10.42 -17.51
CA ALA A 87 -1.54 11.60 -16.87
C ALA A 87 -2.03 12.63 -17.91
N ASP A 88 -1.27 12.84 -18.98
CA ASP A 88 -1.62 13.77 -20.07
C ASP A 88 -2.75 13.23 -20.98
N SER A 89 -2.92 11.91 -21.05
CA SER A 89 -3.82 11.24 -22.00
C SER A 89 -5.17 10.85 -21.39
N LEU A 90 -5.47 11.22 -20.14
CA LEU A 90 -6.69 10.81 -19.43
C LEU A 90 -8.00 11.21 -20.12
N GLU A 91 -8.00 12.32 -20.86
CA GLU A 91 -9.18 12.83 -21.58
C GLU A 91 -9.26 12.29 -23.03
N GLN A 92 -8.26 11.51 -23.46
CA GLN A 92 -8.21 10.92 -24.80
C GLN A 92 -8.95 9.58 -24.82
N ASP A 93 -9.44 9.18 -25.99
CA ASP A 93 -9.99 7.83 -26.19
C ASP A 93 -8.87 6.78 -25.97
N PRO A 94 -9.03 5.84 -25.01
CA PRO A 94 -8.06 4.78 -24.77
C PRO A 94 -7.71 3.94 -26.00
N ALA A 95 -8.57 3.90 -27.03
CA ALA A 95 -8.28 3.24 -28.29
C ALA A 95 -7.10 3.86 -29.07
N GLN A 96 -6.74 5.11 -28.75
CA GLN A 96 -5.63 5.84 -29.39
C GLN A 96 -4.30 5.65 -28.65
N TRP A 97 -4.32 5.05 -27.47
CA TRP A 97 -3.12 4.84 -26.66
C TRP A 97 -2.21 3.79 -27.29
N SER A 98 -0.90 3.98 -27.13
CA SER A 98 0.10 2.99 -27.56
C SER A 98 -0.06 1.67 -26.79
N ASP A 99 0.35 0.56 -27.40
CA ASP A 99 0.30 -0.75 -26.75
C ASP A 99 1.00 -0.79 -25.37
N PRO A 100 2.20 -0.18 -25.18
CA PRO A 100 2.82 -0.09 -23.86
C PRO A 100 1.96 0.66 -22.84
N LEU A 101 1.38 1.80 -23.21
CA LEU A 101 0.53 2.60 -22.34
C LEU A 101 -0.72 1.83 -21.92
N GLN A 102 -1.38 1.17 -22.87
CA GLN A 102 -2.52 0.32 -22.59
C GLN A 102 -2.16 -0.86 -21.68
N ARG A 103 -1.01 -1.53 -21.92
CA ARG A 103 -0.54 -2.64 -21.08
C ARG A 103 -0.27 -2.20 -19.64
N MET A 104 0.49 -1.12 -19.45
CA MET A 104 0.77 -0.59 -18.12
C MET A 104 -0.52 -0.14 -17.42
N THR A 105 -1.45 0.48 -18.15
CA THR A 105 -2.74 0.92 -17.58
C THR A 105 -3.61 -0.28 -17.16
N ARG A 106 -3.61 -1.38 -17.93
CA ARG A 106 -4.27 -2.63 -17.51
C ARG A 106 -3.62 -3.22 -16.26
N ASP A 107 -2.30 -3.20 -16.16
CA ASP A 107 -1.60 -3.66 -14.95
C ASP A 107 -1.95 -2.78 -13.73
N LEU A 108 -1.94 -1.45 -13.89
CA LEU A 108 -2.37 -0.49 -12.86
C LEU A 108 -3.80 -0.78 -12.37
N LEU A 109 -4.75 -0.90 -13.31
CA LEU A 109 -6.15 -1.19 -12.99
C LEU A 109 -6.34 -2.58 -12.38
N SER A 110 -5.58 -3.58 -12.81
CA SER A 110 -5.61 -4.92 -12.23
C SER A 110 -5.11 -4.91 -10.78
N GLY A 111 -4.03 -4.16 -10.49
CA GLY A 111 -3.54 -3.98 -9.13
C GLY A 111 -4.58 -3.38 -8.20
N TRP A 112 -5.35 -2.41 -8.68
CA TRP A 112 -6.44 -1.79 -7.91
C TRP A 112 -7.68 -2.68 -7.77
N TYR A 113 -8.23 -3.17 -8.89
CA TYR A 113 -9.50 -3.87 -8.89
C TYR A 113 -9.39 -5.33 -8.46
N LEU A 114 -8.38 -6.02 -8.94
CA LEU A 114 -8.20 -7.47 -8.73
C LEU A 114 -7.22 -7.78 -7.60
N GLY A 115 -6.41 -6.81 -7.20
CA GLY A 115 -5.44 -6.99 -6.12
C GLY A 115 -4.16 -7.71 -6.53
N TYR A 116 -3.93 -7.91 -7.82
CA TYR A 116 -2.69 -8.48 -8.35
C TYR A 116 -2.32 -7.86 -9.69
N ILE A 117 -1.04 -7.98 -10.08
CA ILE A 117 -0.50 -7.46 -11.34
C ILE A 117 0.24 -8.59 -12.06
N GLY A 118 0.16 -8.64 -13.39
CA GLY A 118 0.89 -9.58 -14.23
C GLY A 118 0.02 -10.62 -14.92
N ASP A 119 0.68 -11.48 -15.69
CA ASP A 119 0.03 -12.50 -16.50
C ASP A 119 -0.17 -13.81 -15.72
N PRO A 120 -1.09 -14.69 -16.16
CA PRO A 120 -1.23 -16.03 -15.58
C PRO A 120 0.12 -16.75 -15.46
N GLY A 121 0.45 -17.20 -14.24
CA GLY A 121 1.72 -17.86 -13.92
C GLY A 121 2.86 -16.93 -13.49
N GLN A 122 2.72 -15.61 -13.65
CA GLN A 122 3.68 -14.59 -13.20
C GLN A 122 2.96 -13.40 -12.54
N THR A 123 2.01 -13.69 -11.66
CA THR A 123 1.27 -12.66 -10.93
C THR A 123 1.95 -12.28 -9.62
N VAL A 124 1.90 -11.00 -9.27
CA VAL A 124 2.34 -10.47 -7.99
C VAL A 124 1.14 -9.96 -7.22
N LEU A 125 0.91 -10.50 -6.02
CA LEU A 125 -0.16 -10.05 -5.13
C LEU A 125 0.16 -8.65 -4.59
N VAL A 126 -0.78 -7.72 -4.80
CA VAL A 126 -0.76 -6.36 -4.24
C VAL A 126 -1.52 -6.33 -2.92
N SER A 127 -2.77 -6.78 -2.94
CA SER A 127 -3.67 -6.83 -1.79
C SER A 127 -4.81 -7.81 -2.04
N TYR A 128 -5.24 -8.52 -1.01
CA TYR A 128 -6.41 -9.40 -1.12
C TYR A 128 -7.69 -8.67 -0.69
N GLU A 129 -7.74 -8.23 0.56
CA GLU A 129 -8.93 -7.62 1.15
C GLU A 129 -9.28 -6.27 0.53
N LEU A 130 -8.26 -5.44 0.25
CA LEU A 130 -8.46 -4.06 -0.21
C LEU A 130 -8.59 -3.92 -1.73
N ALA A 131 -8.71 -5.04 -2.46
CA ALA A 131 -9.00 -5.01 -3.90
C ALA A 131 -10.37 -4.37 -4.14
N LEU A 132 -10.44 -3.37 -5.04
CA LEU A 132 -11.63 -2.54 -5.21
C LEU A 132 -12.87 -3.34 -5.65
N MET A 133 -12.69 -4.48 -6.32
CA MET A 133 -13.81 -5.35 -6.71
C MET A 133 -14.63 -5.82 -5.51
N HIS A 134 -14.00 -6.03 -4.35
CA HIS A 134 -14.72 -6.46 -3.14
C HIS A 134 -15.59 -5.34 -2.58
N GLY A 135 -15.09 -4.10 -2.60
CA GLY A 135 -15.85 -2.94 -2.14
C GLY A 135 -17.09 -2.64 -2.98
N LEU A 136 -17.10 -3.03 -4.26
CA LEU A 136 -18.25 -2.83 -5.17
C LEU A 136 -19.45 -3.72 -4.84
N VAL A 137 -19.25 -4.81 -4.11
CA VAL A 137 -20.28 -5.81 -3.81
C VAL A 137 -20.36 -6.10 -2.30
N ALA A 138 -19.77 -5.25 -1.46
CA ALA A 138 -19.56 -5.52 -0.04
C ALA A 138 -20.85 -5.58 0.80
N ASP A 139 -21.94 -5.05 0.26
CA ASP A 139 -23.31 -5.11 0.76
C ASP A 139 -23.86 -6.55 0.73
N VAL A 140 -23.53 -7.32 -0.32
CA VAL A 140 -24.06 -8.67 -0.54
C VAL A 140 -22.98 -9.75 -0.35
N LEU A 141 -21.78 -9.53 -0.91
CA LEU A 141 -20.72 -10.51 -1.01
C LEU A 141 -19.52 -10.11 -0.15
N LYS A 142 -19.10 -11.03 0.73
CA LYS A 142 -17.81 -10.92 1.41
C LYS A 142 -16.68 -11.53 0.56
N PRO A 143 -15.45 -11.02 0.66
CA PRO A 143 -14.29 -11.72 0.12
C PRO A 143 -14.27 -13.17 0.61
N ARG A 144 -13.84 -14.10 -0.25
CA ARG A 144 -13.70 -15.50 0.18
C ARG A 144 -12.75 -15.55 1.39
N THR A 145 -12.94 -16.56 2.24
CA THR A 145 -12.26 -16.73 3.55
C THR A 145 -12.64 -15.73 4.65
N TYR A 146 -13.49 -14.73 4.38
CA TYR A 146 -14.05 -13.85 5.40
C TYR A 146 -15.50 -14.27 5.73
N CYS A 147 -15.82 -14.33 7.02
CA CYS A 147 -17.17 -14.70 7.46
C CYS A 147 -18.18 -13.61 7.12
N ALA A 148 -19.40 -14.03 6.77
CA ALA A 148 -20.55 -13.14 6.72
C ALA A 148 -20.87 -12.60 8.12
N THR A 149 -21.60 -11.48 8.18
CA THR A 149 -21.98 -10.83 9.44
C THR A 149 -22.78 -11.78 10.33
N ARG A 150 -23.71 -12.56 9.74
CA ARG A 150 -24.47 -13.59 10.43
C ARG A 150 -24.52 -14.89 9.60
N PRO A 151 -24.56 -16.06 10.26
CA PRO A 151 -24.80 -17.32 9.58
C PRO A 151 -26.13 -17.28 8.81
N GLY A 152 -26.15 -17.75 7.57
CA GLY A 152 -27.37 -17.82 6.76
C GLY A 152 -27.72 -16.55 5.99
N ASP A 153 -26.90 -15.48 6.04
CA ASP A 153 -27.18 -14.22 5.34
C ASP A 153 -27.42 -14.41 3.82
N TRP A 154 -26.80 -15.43 3.23
CA TRP A 154 -26.96 -15.83 1.83
C TRP A 154 -28.41 -16.22 1.44
N ALA A 155 -29.29 -16.51 2.40
CA ALA A 155 -30.69 -16.85 2.12
C ALA A 155 -31.55 -15.61 1.83
N THR A 156 -31.07 -14.42 2.18
CA THR A 156 -31.76 -13.15 1.90
C THR A 156 -31.47 -12.71 0.47
N LEU A 157 -32.49 -12.29 -0.26
CA LEU A 157 -32.32 -11.73 -1.60
C LEU A 157 -31.64 -10.35 -1.52
N PRO A 158 -30.67 -10.06 -2.40
CA PRO A 158 -30.08 -8.72 -2.49
C PRO A 158 -31.14 -7.63 -2.68
N GLY A 159 -31.00 -6.51 -1.96
CA GLY A 159 -31.97 -5.42 -1.93
C GLY A 159 -33.15 -5.62 -0.97
N GLN A 160 -33.12 -6.68 -0.15
CA GLN A 160 -34.12 -6.96 0.89
C GLN A 160 -33.50 -7.08 2.29
N GLU A 161 -32.25 -6.65 2.45
CA GLU A 161 -31.61 -6.55 3.77
C GLU A 161 -32.27 -5.45 4.64
N THR A 162 -32.66 -5.81 5.86
CA THR A 162 -33.25 -4.91 6.88
C THR A 162 -32.20 -4.16 7.68
#